data_AF-A0A843GBL7-F1
#
_entry.id   AF-A0A843GBL7-F1
#
_cell.length_a   1.000
_cell.length_b   1.000
_cell.length_c   1.000
_cell.angle_alpha   90.00
_cell.angle_beta   90.00
_cell.angle_gamma   90.00
#
_symmetry.space_group_name_H-M   'P 1'
#
loop_
_entity.id
_entity.type
_entity.pdbx_description
1 polymer ?
#
loop_
_entity_poly.entity_id
_entity_poly.type
_entity_poly.pdbx_seq_one_letter_code
_entity_poly.pdbx_strand_id
1 'polypeptide(L)'
;MYHAELRIAGCCLIALLIFFFDRPGMAFGFLVYACCLIYVNTFYNYGTIFFLLIAFGAYPRIKWPSTIIYGINVVVSFSLQHLLPISLLIHGVYLVLFLMITSLIYKVKTPKKLNLKEDEIYILKQLKDGKMQKEIDKFSQQTVTAKLKSARERNMCESTPELLAKFTMESDSELAD
;
A
#
# COMPACT_ATOMS: atom_id res chain seq x y z
N MET A 1 -31.14 16.36 6.58
CA MET A 1 -30.51 16.12 7.89
C MET A 1 -29.64 14.86 7.91
N TYR A 2 -30.19 13.68 7.56
CA TYR A 2 -29.47 12.39 7.56
C TYR A 2 -28.05 12.37 6.95
N HIS A 3 -27.81 13.07 5.84
CA HIS A 3 -26.49 13.06 5.18
C HIS A 3 -25.40 13.83 5.93
N ALA A 4 -25.74 14.84 6.73
CA ALA A 4 -24.75 15.63 7.48
C ALA A 4 -24.26 14.84 8.70
N GLU A 5 -25.19 14.21 9.42
CA GLU A 5 -24.91 13.35 10.58
C GLU A 5 -24.01 12.17 10.19
N LEU A 6 -24.29 11.54 9.03
CA LEU A 6 -23.52 10.40 8.55
C LEU A 6 -22.10 10.78 8.11
N ARG A 7 -21.91 11.99 7.58
CA ARG A 7 -20.58 12.56 7.28
C ARG A 7 -19.80 12.85 8.56
N ILE A 8 -20.44 13.47 9.55
CA ILE A 8 -19.83 13.78 10.85
C ILE A 8 -19.44 12.48 11.57
N ALA A 9 -20.34 11.50 11.62
CA ALA A 9 -20.08 10.19 12.21
C ALA A 9 -18.91 9.48 11.50
N GLY A 10 -18.85 9.54 10.16
CA GLY A 10 -17.73 9.01 9.39
C GLY A 10 -16.39 9.66 9.73
N CYS A 11 -16.35 11.00 9.82
CA CYS A 11 -15.15 11.73 10.22
C CYS A 11 -14.71 11.38 11.64
N CYS A 12 -15.64 11.30 12.60
CA CYS A 12 -15.36 10.90 13.97
C CYS A 12 -14.84 9.46 14.07
N LEU A 13 -15.42 8.53 13.31
CA LEU A 13 -14.95 7.14 13.27
C LEU A 13 -13.53 7.04 12.71
N ILE A 14 -13.22 7.76 11.63
CA ILE A 14 -11.87 7.81 11.06
C ILE A 14 -10.88 8.37 12.11
N ALA A 15 -11.23 9.47 12.78
CA ALA A 15 -10.38 10.06 13.82
C ALA A 15 -10.12 9.10 14.99
N LEU A 16 -11.15 8.39 15.45
CA LEU A 16 -11.02 7.36 16.49
C LEU A 16 -10.12 6.21 16.06
N LEU A 17 -10.30 5.70 14.84
CA LEU A 17 -9.48 4.62 14.32
C LEU A 17 -8.01 5.05 14.17
N ILE A 18 -7.75 6.28 13.72
CA ILE A 18 -6.40 6.85 13.68
C ILE A 18 -5.82 6.95 15.10
N PHE A 19 -6.60 7.42 16.08
CA PHE A 19 -6.12 7.57 17.45
C PHE A 19 -5.68 6.23 18.08
N PHE A 20 -6.45 5.16 17.88
CA PHE A 20 -6.15 3.86 18.48
C PHE A 20 -5.18 3.00 17.68
N PHE A 21 -5.14 3.15 16.35
CA PHE A 21 -4.43 2.24 15.45
C PHE A 21 -3.47 2.94 14.48
N ASP A 22 -3.22 4.24 14.63
CA ASP A 22 -2.29 5.05 13.83
C ASP A 22 -2.53 4.86 12.30
N ARG A 23 -1.47 4.67 11.50
CA ARG A 23 -1.54 4.49 10.05
C ARG A 23 -2.44 3.34 9.59
N PRO A 24 -2.40 2.13 10.18
CA PRO A 24 -3.39 1.09 9.91
C PRO A 24 -4.83 1.57 10.15
N GLY A 25 -5.07 2.27 11.26
CA GLY A 25 -6.37 2.84 11.60
C GLY A 25 -6.90 3.82 10.56
N MET A 26 -6.01 4.69 10.06
CA MET A 26 -6.30 5.58 8.94
C MET A 26 -6.77 4.78 7.71
N ALA A 27 -6.02 3.74 7.35
CA ALA A 27 -6.30 2.94 6.16
C ALA A 27 -7.64 2.19 6.26
N PHE A 28 -7.92 1.55 7.39
CA PHE A 28 -9.19 0.85 7.61
C PHE A 28 -10.37 1.82 7.73
N GLY A 29 -10.20 2.97 8.38
CA GLY A 29 -11.23 3.99 8.50
C GLY A 29 -11.66 4.53 7.13
N PHE A 30 -10.70 4.85 6.26
CA PHE A 30 -11.01 5.30 4.90
C PHE A 30 -11.63 4.20 4.03
N LEU A 31 -11.22 2.93 4.21
CA LEU A 31 -11.84 1.80 3.52
C LEU A 31 -13.32 1.63 3.90
N VAL A 32 -13.63 1.66 5.21
CA VAL A 32 -15.00 1.55 5.72
C VAL A 32 -15.83 2.72 5.21
N TYR A 33 -15.31 3.94 5.29
CA TYR A 33 -15.99 5.14 4.81
C TYR A 33 -16.28 5.09 3.31
N ALA A 34 -15.31 4.64 2.50
CA ALA A 34 -15.51 4.40 1.07
C ALA A 34 -16.65 3.39 0.85
N CYS A 35 -16.64 2.26 1.57
CA CYS A 35 -17.67 1.24 1.43
C CYS A 35 -19.08 1.76 1.75
N CYS A 36 -19.22 2.58 2.80
CA CYS A 36 -20.50 3.20 3.16
C CYS A 36 -20.98 4.22 2.11
N LEU A 37 -20.07 4.98 1.50
CA LEU A 37 -20.41 5.99 0.50
C LEU A 37 -21.11 5.41 -0.74
N ILE A 38 -20.77 4.18 -1.15
CA ILE A 38 -21.39 3.50 -2.29
C ILE A 38 -22.91 3.35 -2.09
N TYR A 39 -23.33 3.03 -0.86
CA TYR A 39 -24.75 2.82 -0.53
C TYR A 39 -25.53 4.12 -0.36
N VAL A 40 -24.85 5.18 0.09
CA VAL A 40 -25.50 6.48 0.35
C VAL A 40 -25.61 7.31 -0.94
N ASN A 41 -24.67 7.14 -1.87
CA ASN A 41 -24.64 7.90 -3.11
C ASN A 41 -24.04 7.08 -4.25
N THR A 42 -24.90 6.40 -5.00
CA THR A 42 -24.55 5.34 -5.97
C THR A 42 -23.61 5.76 -7.10
N PHE A 43 -23.40 7.06 -7.29
CA PHE A 43 -22.60 7.62 -8.39
C PHE A 43 -21.28 8.29 -7.96
N TYR A 44 -20.90 8.22 -6.68
CA TYR A 44 -19.67 8.87 -6.17
C TYR A 44 -18.38 8.04 -6.36
N ASN A 45 -18.25 7.35 -7.49
CA ASN A 45 -17.13 6.43 -7.81
C ASN A 45 -15.76 7.08 -7.61
N TYR A 46 -15.63 8.36 -7.97
CA TYR A 46 -14.39 9.12 -7.80
C TYR A 46 -14.03 9.35 -6.33
N GLY A 47 -15.03 9.58 -5.46
CA GLY A 47 -14.82 9.76 -4.02
C GLY A 47 -14.40 8.46 -3.34
N THR A 48 -15.06 7.36 -3.66
CA THR A 48 -14.69 6.02 -3.16
C THR A 48 -13.29 5.60 -3.60
N ILE A 49 -12.98 5.82 -4.87
CA ILE A 49 -11.65 5.56 -5.42
C ILE A 49 -10.60 6.45 -4.71
N PHE A 50 -10.90 7.72 -4.47
CA PHE A 50 -10.01 8.63 -3.77
C PHE A 50 -9.70 8.18 -2.33
N PHE A 51 -10.72 7.75 -1.57
CA PHE A 51 -10.49 7.24 -0.21
C PHE A 51 -9.73 5.91 -0.20
N LEU A 52 -9.92 5.05 -1.20
CA LEU A 52 -9.10 3.85 -1.39
C LEU A 52 -7.64 4.20 -1.69
N LEU A 53 -7.35 5.25 -2.47
CA LEU A 53 -5.97 5.72 -2.71
C LEU A 53 -5.29 6.14 -1.41
N ILE A 54 -5.99 6.93 -0.59
CA ILE A 54 -5.46 7.37 0.70
C ILE A 54 -5.20 6.15 1.59
N ALA A 55 -6.11 5.18 1.61
CA ALA A 55 -5.94 3.95 2.37
C ALA A 55 -4.71 3.13 1.91
N PHE A 56 -4.48 3.02 0.60
CA PHE A 56 -3.31 2.31 0.05
C PHE A 56 -2.01 3.07 0.32
N GLY A 57 -2.05 4.40 0.27
CA GLY A 57 -0.91 5.24 0.62
C GLY A 57 -0.54 5.12 2.10
N ALA A 58 -1.54 5.08 2.98
CA ALA A 58 -1.33 4.96 4.42
C ALA A 58 -0.84 3.56 4.83
N TYR A 59 -1.38 2.49 4.21
CA TYR A 59 -0.99 1.13 4.52
C TYR A 59 -1.01 0.22 3.27
N PRO A 60 0.09 0.15 2.49
CA PRO A 60 0.13 -0.56 1.21
C PRO A 60 -0.26 -2.05 1.27
N ARG A 61 -0.02 -2.70 2.42
CA ARG A 61 -0.33 -4.11 2.65
C ARG A 61 -1.80 -4.46 2.46
N ILE A 62 -2.72 -3.52 2.67
CA ILE A 62 -4.15 -3.79 2.49
C ILE A 62 -4.61 -3.67 1.03
N LYS A 63 -3.78 -3.13 0.12
CA LYS A 63 -4.16 -2.81 -1.28
C LYS A 63 -5.02 -3.89 -1.93
N TRP A 64 -4.54 -5.13 -1.95
CA TRP A 64 -5.26 -6.25 -2.57
C TRP A 64 -6.53 -6.65 -1.78
N PRO A 65 -6.46 -6.93 -0.46
CA PRO A 65 -7.66 -7.15 0.36
C PRO A 65 -8.74 -6.07 0.19
N SER A 66 -8.38 -4.79 0.24
CA SER A 66 -9.32 -3.67 0.10
C SER A 66 -9.89 -3.53 -1.30
N THR A 67 -9.12 -3.87 -2.34
CA THR A 67 -9.62 -3.89 -3.73
C THR A 67 -10.69 -4.96 -3.89
N ILE A 68 -10.48 -6.15 -3.31
CA ILE A 68 -11.46 -7.25 -3.34
C ILE A 68 -12.73 -6.85 -2.57
N ILE A 69 -12.57 -6.34 -1.34
CA ILE A 69 -13.69 -5.88 -0.52
C ILE A 69 -14.51 -4.81 -1.26
N TYR A 70 -13.85 -3.82 -1.86
CA TYR A 70 -14.51 -2.80 -2.66
C TYR A 70 -15.27 -3.40 -3.85
N GLY A 71 -14.66 -4.32 -4.59
CA GLY A 71 -15.29 -4.98 -5.73
C GLY A 71 -16.57 -5.72 -5.34
N ILE A 72 -16.52 -6.53 -4.27
CA ILE A 72 -17.70 -7.22 -3.73
C ILE A 72 -18.77 -6.19 -3.33
N ASN A 73 -18.36 -5.11 -2.67
CA ASN A 73 -19.28 -4.11 -2.16
C ASN A 73 -20.02 -3.32 -3.27
N VAL A 74 -19.32 -3.02 -4.37
CA VAL A 74 -19.93 -2.45 -5.59
C VAL A 74 -20.96 -3.40 -6.17
N VAL A 75 -20.62 -4.69 -6.31
CA VAL A 75 -21.53 -5.71 -6.86
C VAL A 75 -22.80 -5.83 -6.02
N VAL A 76 -22.65 -5.93 -4.69
CA VAL A 76 -23.79 -6.01 -3.76
C VAL A 76 -24.65 -4.75 -3.85
N SER A 77 -24.05 -3.56 -3.76
CA SER A 77 -24.79 -2.31 -3.82
C SER A 77 -25.57 -2.15 -5.13
N PHE A 78 -24.98 -2.54 -6.26
CA PHE A 78 -25.62 -2.36 -7.57
C PHE A 78 -26.72 -3.39 -7.82
N SER A 79 -26.54 -4.60 -7.28
CA SER A 79 -27.57 -5.64 -7.28
C SER A 79 -28.80 -5.22 -6.48
N LEU A 80 -28.60 -4.62 -5.29
CA LEU A 80 -29.67 -4.11 -4.44
C LEU A 80 -30.44 -2.94 -5.06
N GLN A 81 -29.82 -2.18 -5.96
CA GLN A 81 -30.42 -1.02 -6.60
C GLN A 81 -30.99 -1.30 -7.99
N HIS A 82 -30.99 -2.56 -8.44
CA HIS A 82 -31.45 -2.99 -9.77
C HIS A 82 -30.74 -2.28 -10.94
N LEU A 83 -29.54 -1.74 -10.71
CA LEU A 83 -28.72 -1.09 -11.72
C LEU A 83 -27.89 -2.18 -12.45
N LEU A 84 -28.58 -2.88 -13.34
CA LEU A 84 -28.09 -4.03 -14.12
C LEU A 84 -27.18 -3.61 -15.30
N PRO A 85 -26.53 -4.59 -15.97
CA PRO A 85 -25.08 -4.82 -16.15
C PRO A 85 -24.17 -3.68 -16.63
N ILE A 86 -24.71 -2.59 -17.20
CA ILE A 86 -23.90 -1.51 -17.77
C ILE A 86 -23.14 -0.77 -16.66
N SER A 87 -23.78 -0.53 -15.52
CA SER A 87 -23.16 0.13 -14.37
C SER A 87 -22.02 -0.70 -13.77
N LEU A 88 -22.17 -2.03 -13.76
CA LEU A 88 -21.13 -2.99 -13.35
C LEU A 88 -19.94 -2.99 -14.34
N LEU A 89 -20.20 -2.96 -15.64
CA LEU A 89 -19.15 -2.87 -16.66
C LEU A 89 -18.33 -1.59 -16.51
N ILE A 90 -19.00 -0.45 -16.37
CA ILE A 90 -18.37 0.86 -16.15
C ILE A 90 -17.49 0.80 -14.89
N HIS A 91 -17.98 0.20 -13.80
CA HIS A 91 -17.19 0.02 -12.58
C HIS A 91 -15.99 -0.88 -12.74
N GLY A 92 -16.13 -1.98 -13.49
CA GLY A 92 -15.01 -2.85 -13.83
C GLY A 92 -13.91 -2.10 -14.57
N VAL A 93 -14.29 -1.29 -15.58
CA VAL A 93 -13.35 -0.44 -16.33
C VAL A 93 -12.66 0.57 -15.40
N TYR A 94 -13.40 1.24 -14.52
CA TYR A 94 -12.81 2.16 -13.54
C TYR A 94 -11.88 1.46 -12.56
N LEU A 95 -12.21 0.26 -12.09
CA LEU A 95 -11.36 -0.52 -11.19
C LEU A 95 -10.05 -0.94 -11.88
N VAL A 96 -10.10 -1.32 -13.15
CA VAL A 96 -8.90 -1.66 -13.93
C VAL A 96 -8.04 -0.43 -14.15
N LEU A 97 -8.62 0.68 -14.61
CA LEU A 97 -7.92 1.96 -14.76
C LEU A 97 -7.28 2.40 -13.44
N PHE A 98 -7.99 2.22 -12.34
CA PHE A 98 -7.51 2.51 -10.99
C PHE A 98 -6.29 1.67 -10.60
N LEU A 99 -6.33 0.36 -10.84
CA LEU A 99 -5.19 -0.52 -10.59
C LEU A 99 -3.99 -0.18 -11.48
N MET A 100 -4.22 0.21 -12.73
CA MET A 100 -3.17 0.66 -13.63
C MET A 100 -2.52 1.96 -13.15
N ILE A 101 -3.31 2.98 -12.78
CA ILE A 101 -2.80 4.27 -12.30
C ILE A 101 -2.03 4.09 -11.00
N THR A 102 -2.58 3.33 -10.04
CA THR A 102 -1.85 3.06 -8.78
C THR A 102 -0.54 2.34 -9.05
N SER A 103 -0.54 1.29 -9.88
CA SER A 103 0.68 0.60 -10.29
C SER A 103 1.70 1.56 -10.92
N LEU A 104 1.27 2.45 -11.80
CA LEU A 104 2.13 3.45 -12.44
C LEU A 104 2.73 4.42 -11.42
N ILE A 105 1.94 4.95 -10.48
CA ILE A 105 2.41 5.85 -9.42
C ILE A 105 3.44 5.16 -8.53
N TYR A 106 3.17 3.91 -8.11
CA TYR A 106 4.12 3.15 -7.29
C TYR A 106 5.39 2.79 -8.08
N LYS A 107 5.28 2.51 -9.38
CA LYS A 107 6.43 2.25 -10.27
C LYS A 107 7.29 3.49 -10.53
N VAL A 108 6.69 4.69 -10.59
CA VAL A 108 7.45 5.95 -10.70
C VAL A 108 8.24 6.22 -9.43
N LYS A 109 7.70 5.85 -8.26
CA LYS A 109 8.43 6.04 -7.01
C LYS A 109 9.61 5.09 -6.87
N THR A 110 9.57 3.85 -7.39
CA THR A 110 10.67 2.90 -7.18
C THR A 110 11.99 3.45 -7.72
N PRO A 111 12.99 3.71 -6.86
CA PRO A 111 14.22 4.33 -7.29
C PRO A 111 14.97 3.40 -8.25
N LYS A 112 15.51 3.95 -9.35
CA LYS A 112 16.25 3.19 -10.37
C LYS A 112 17.58 2.62 -9.85
N LYS A 113 18.18 3.29 -8.86
CA LYS A 113 19.38 2.87 -8.14
C LYS A 113 19.07 2.77 -6.66
N LEU A 114 19.67 1.81 -5.98
CA LEU A 114 19.50 1.67 -4.54
C LEU A 114 20.18 2.83 -3.79
N ASN A 115 19.40 3.53 -2.98
CA ASN A 115 19.88 4.54 -2.04
C ASN A 115 20.30 3.86 -0.72
N LEU A 116 21.57 3.47 -0.65
CA LEU A 116 22.17 2.76 0.47
C LEU A 116 23.32 3.57 1.09
N LYS A 117 23.44 3.51 2.41
CA LYS A 117 24.60 4.01 3.15
C LYS A 117 25.71 2.94 3.18
N GLU A 118 26.95 3.35 3.41
CA GLU A 118 28.11 2.43 3.45
C GLU A 118 27.91 1.24 4.40
N ASP A 119 27.38 1.48 5.60
CA ASP A 119 27.09 0.42 6.56
C ASP A 119 26.04 -0.59 6.05
N GLU A 120 25.07 -0.12 5.27
CA GLU A 120 24.00 -0.96 4.73
C GLU A 120 24.50 -1.77 3.55
N ILE A 121 25.38 -1.19 2.73
CA ILE A 121 26.12 -1.90 1.68
C ILE A 121 26.95 -3.02 2.32
N TYR A 122 27.65 -2.74 3.41
CA TYR A 122 28.41 -3.77 4.14
C TYR A 122 27.52 -4.91 4.62
N ILE A 123 26.39 -4.60 5.27
CA ILE A 123 25.43 -5.60 5.74
C ILE A 123 24.89 -6.43 4.57
N LEU A 124 24.48 -5.78 3.47
CA LEU A 124 23.90 -6.47 2.31
C LEU A 124 24.94 -7.34 1.58
N LYS A 125 26.22 -6.94 1.53
CA LYS A 125 27.31 -7.80 1.02
C LYS A 125 27.46 -9.06 1.86
N GLN A 126 27.53 -8.94 3.19
CA GLN A 126 27.62 -10.11 4.07
C GLN A 126 26.42 -11.05 3.92
N LEU A 127 25.21 -10.50 3.72
CA LEU A 127 24.02 -11.30 3.43
C LEU A 127 24.07 -11.96 2.04
N LYS A 128 24.61 -11.27 1.02
CA LYS A 128 24.84 -11.83 -0.33
C LYS A 128 25.81 -13.01 -0.27
N ASP A 129 26.83 -12.92 0.58
CA ASP A 129 27.83 -13.97 0.83
C ASP A 129 27.29 -15.15 1.66
N GLY A 130 25.99 -15.14 2.01
CA GLY A 130 25.32 -16.24 2.70
C GLY A 130 25.37 -16.18 4.23
N LYS A 131 25.94 -15.13 4.83
CA LYS A 131 25.90 -14.97 6.29
C LYS A 131 24.49 -14.70 6.77
N MET A 132 24.14 -15.26 7.93
CA MET A 132 22.91 -14.89 8.63
C MET A 132 23.07 -13.53 9.30
N GLN A 133 21.96 -12.80 9.52
CA GLN A 133 21.99 -11.49 10.19
C GLN A 133 22.68 -11.52 11.58
N LYS A 134 22.64 -12.67 12.25
CA LYS A 134 23.29 -12.90 13.55
C LYS A 134 24.82 -13.05 13.49
N GLU A 135 25.37 -13.26 12.30
CA GLU A 135 26.80 -13.52 12.03
C GLU A 135 27.52 -12.28 11.47
N ILE A 136 26.86 -11.11 11.55
CA ILE A 136 27.43 -9.84 11.09
C ILE A 136 28.15 -9.19 12.27
N ASP A 137 29.46 -9.38 12.33
CA ASP A 137 30.29 -9.08 13.51
C ASP A 137 30.43 -7.58 13.82
N LYS A 138 30.22 -6.71 12.82
CA LYS A 138 30.41 -5.26 12.94
C LYS A 138 29.30 -4.56 13.75
N PHE A 139 28.12 -5.16 13.88
CA PHE A 139 26.95 -4.50 14.47
C PHE A 139 26.15 -5.45 15.35
N SER A 140 25.45 -4.92 16.35
CA SER A 140 24.47 -5.72 17.09
C SER A 140 23.32 -6.17 16.17
N GLN A 141 22.67 -7.30 16.47
CA GLN A 141 21.51 -7.79 15.69
C GLN A 141 20.38 -6.77 15.58
N GLN A 142 20.13 -6.00 16.64
CA GLN A 142 19.11 -4.94 16.63
C GLN A 142 19.50 -3.82 15.67
N THR A 143 20.78 -3.43 15.65
CA THR A 143 21.30 -2.42 14.71
C THR A 143 21.21 -2.90 13.26
N VAL A 144 21.55 -4.16 12.99
CA VAL A 144 21.40 -4.77 11.66
C VAL A 144 19.95 -4.72 11.20
N THR A 145 19.02 -5.14 12.07
CA THR A 145 17.57 -5.15 11.78
C THR A 145 17.05 -3.73 11.51
N ALA A 146 17.46 -2.75 12.32
CA ALA A 146 17.06 -1.35 12.16
C ALA A 146 17.60 -0.75 10.85
N LYS A 147 18.88 -0.99 10.52
CA LYS A 147 19.50 -0.53 9.27
C LYS A 147 18.82 -1.17 8.05
N LEU A 148 18.55 -2.48 8.06
CA LEU A 148 17.82 -3.16 6.99
C LEU A 148 16.38 -2.66 6.85
N LYS A 149 15.69 -2.36 7.95
CA LYS A 149 14.35 -1.74 7.90
C LYS A 149 14.41 -0.36 7.24
N SER A 150 15.36 0.48 7.66
CA SER A 150 15.53 1.83 7.10
C SER A 150 15.90 1.80 5.61
N ALA A 151 16.81 0.90 5.22
CA ALA A 151 17.19 0.70 3.82
C ALA A 151 16.01 0.22 2.95
N ARG A 152 15.19 -0.70 3.47
CA ARG A 152 13.97 -1.15 2.79
C ARG A 152 12.97 -0.02 2.59
N GLU A 153 12.74 0.80 3.61
CA GLU A 153 11.81 1.94 3.52
C GLU A 153 12.28 2.96 2.48
N ARG A 154 13.58 3.31 2.44
CA ARG A 154 14.12 4.23 1.43
C ARG A 154 14.05 3.69 0.01
N ASN A 155 14.23 2.39 -0.16
CA ASN A 155 14.25 1.73 -1.47
C ASN A 155 12.90 1.12 -1.86
N MET A 156 11.88 1.33 -1.03
CA MET A 156 10.54 0.75 -1.15
C MET A 156 10.56 -0.74 -1.46
N CYS A 157 11.29 -1.47 -0.63
CA CYS A 157 11.27 -2.93 -0.58
C CYS A 157 10.36 -3.38 0.56
N GLU A 158 9.44 -4.30 0.29
CA GLU A 158 8.54 -4.84 1.31
C GLU A 158 9.28 -5.78 2.27
N SER A 159 10.33 -6.43 1.78
CA SER A 159 11.07 -7.46 2.51
C SER A 159 12.59 -7.33 2.33
N THR A 160 13.35 -7.91 3.27
CA THR A 160 14.81 -7.96 3.17
C THR A 160 15.27 -8.79 1.97
N PRO A 161 14.64 -9.95 1.65
CA PRO A 161 14.92 -10.67 0.41
C PRO A 161 14.74 -9.82 -0.85
N GLU A 162 13.69 -8.99 -0.93
CA GLU A 162 13.49 -8.10 -2.08
C GLU A 162 14.59 -7.04 -2.19
N LEU A 163 15.01 -6.46 -1.06
CA LEU A 163 16.12 -5.51 -1.02
C LEU A 163 17.43 -6.17 -1.46
N LEU A 164 17.69 -7.40 -0.99
CA LEU A 164 18.88 -8.17 -1.36
C LEU A 164 18.89 -8.55 -2.84
N ALA A 165 17.73 -8.95 -3.40
CA ALA A 165 17.61 -9.27 -4.82
C ALA A 165 17.93 -8.05 -5.70
N LYS A 166 17.39 -6.87 -5.36
CA LYS A 166 17.73 -5.61 -6.05
C LYS A 166 19.23 -5.28 -5.93
N PHE A 167 19.80 -5.50 -4.75
CA PHE A 167 21.22 -5.23 -4.51
C PHE A 167 22.13 -6.12 -5.34
N THR A 168 21.83 -7.41 -5.41
CA THR A 168 22.56 -8.38 -6.25
C THR A 168 22.51 -7.97 -7.72
N MET A 169 21.32 -7.66 -8.24
CA MET A 169 21.15 -7.23 -9.63
C MET A 169 21.96 -5.97 -9.98
N GLU A 170 21.94 -4.95 -9.11
CA GLU A 170 22.70 -3.72 -9.34
C GLU A 170 24.21 -3.98 -9.26
N SER A 171 24.66 -4.74 -8.26
CA SER A 171 26.09 -5.09 -8.09
C SER A 171 26.65 -5.92 -9.25
N ASP A 172 25.84 -6.82 -9.82
CA ASP A 172 26.26 -7.67 -10.93
C ASP A 172 26.26 -6.88 -12.25
N SER A 173 25.38 -5.87 -12.40
CA SER A 173 25.42 -4.96 -13.57
C SER A 173 26.63 -4.01 -13.53
N GLU A 174 27.02 -3.52 -12.35
CA GLU A 174 28.20 -2.65 -12.20
C GLU A 174 29.53 -3.40 -12.38
N LEU A 175 29.53 -4.73 -12.37
CA LEU A 175 30.68 -5.59 -12.66
C LEU A 175 30.80 -5.98 -14.14
N ALA A 176 29.74 -5.78 -14.93
CA ALA A 176 29.67 -6.13 -16.34
C ALA A 176 30.01 -4.96 -17.29
N ASP A 177 30.08 -3.74 -16.74
CA ASP A 177 30.54 -2.51 -17.39
C ASP A 177 32.00 -2.20 -17.02
#